data_AF-A0AA36K7X1-F1
#
_entry.id   AF-A0AA36K7X1-F1
#
_cell.length_a   1.000
_cell.length_b   1.000
_cell.length_c   1.000
_cell.angle_alpha   90.00
_cell.angle_beta   90.00
_cell.angle_gamma   90.00
#
_symmetry.space_group_name_H-M   'P 1'
#
loop_
_entity.id
_entity.type
_entity.pdbx_description
1 polymer ?
#
loop_
_entity_poly.entity_id
_entity_poly.type
_entity_poly.pdbx_seq_one_letter_code
_entity_poly.pdbx_strand_id
1 'polypeptide(L)'
;MIKNIKLKFGRAPDLEQMIVNALPITVFVGPNNSGKSQILREIHQFCISGNQNTNNKIIDNIELEAVSEVNVNNIRPLAKVVIASSSDLPVQRLS
;
A
#
# COMPACT_ATOMS: atom_id res chain seq x y z
N MET A 1 -3.73 1.90 -9.66
CA MET A 1 -2.52 1.86 -8.78
C MET A 1 -2.64 2.95 -7.73
N ILE A 2 -1.88 2.97 -6.62
CA ILE A 2 -1.90 4.16 -5.74
C ILE A 2 -1.22 5.31 -6.48
N LYS A 3 -1.87 6.48 -6.55
CA LYS A 3 -1.34 7.69 -7.18
C LYS A 3 -0.63 8.57 -6.16
N ASN A 4 -1.32 8.90 -5.07
CA ASN A 4 -0.75 9.65 -3.97
C ASN A 4 -1.42 9.31 -2.64
N ILE A 5 -0.74 9.67 -1.56
CA ILE A 5 -1.19 9.51 -0.18
C ILE A 5 -1.07 10.88 0.49
N LYS A 6 -2.18 11.41 0.98
CA LYS A 6 -2.23 12.66 1.75
C LYS A 6 -2.14 12.33 3.24
N LEU A 7 -1.20 12.96 3.92
CA LEU A 7 -0.98 12.79 5.36
C LEU A 7 -1.79 13.83 6.15
N LYS A 8 -2.21 13.49 7.36
CA LYS A 8 -2.92 14.41 8.26
C LYS A 8 -2.06 15.56 8.77
N PHE A 9 -0.74 15.48 8.62
CA PHE A 9 0.23 16.45 9.11
C PHE A 9 1.21 16.88 8.02
N GLY A 10 1.79 18.06 8.21
CA GLY A 10 2.86 18.62 7.38
C GLY A 10 4.25 18.28 7.91
N ARG A 11 5.27 18.96 7.36
CA ARG A 11 6.68 18.81 7.79
C ARG A 11 6.97 19.41 9.16
N ALA A 12 6.10 20.30 9.63
CA ALA A 12 6.16 20.96 10.92
C ALA A 12 4.73 21.29 11.36
N PRO A 13 4.50 21.65 12.65
CA PRO A 13 3.22 22.19 13.11
C PRO A 13 2.78 23.37 12.24
N ASP A 14 1.47 23.49 12.02
CA ASP A 14 0.82 24.56 11.25
C ASP A 14 1.22 24.68 9.77
N LEU A 15 2.03 23.75 9.25
CA LEU A 15 2.27 23.62 7.82
C LEU A 15 1.19 22.77 7.14
N GLU A 16 1.00 23.07 5.86
CA GLU A 16 0.14 22.32 4.97
C GLU A 16 0.40 20.81 5.02
N GLN A 17 -0.69 20.06 4.87
CA GLN A 17 -0.66 18.61 4.85
C GLN A 17 0.25 18.07 3.74
N MET A 18 1.08 17.10 4.08
CA MET A 18 2.03 16.55 3.13
C MET A 18 1.35 15.57 2.16
N ILE A 19 1.60 15.75 0.87
CA ILE A 19 1.21 14.79 -0.18
C ILE A 19 2.45 13.97 -0.57
N VAL A 20 2.33 12.66 -0.45
CA VAL A 20 3.33 11.68 -0.89
C VAL A 20 2.88 11.11 -2.22
N ASN A 21 3.53 11.50 -3.32
CA ASN A 21 3.30 10.89 -4.62
C ASN A 21 3.89 9.48 -4.64
N ALA A 22 3.08 8.50 -5.02
CA ALA A 22 3.53 7.12 -5.10
C ALA A 22 4.45 6.94 -6.31
N LEU A 23 5.67 6.50 -6.04
CA LEU A 23 6.62 6.05 -7.06
C LEU A 23 6.48 4.54 -7.24
N PRO A 24 7.01 3.95 -8.33
CA PRO A 24 7.00 2.49 -8.53
C PRO A 24 7.50 1.70 -7.32
N ILE A 25 8.43 2.28 -6.55
CA ILE A 25 8.83 1.82 -5.23
C ILE A 25 8.86 3.04 -4.31
N THR A 26 8.14 2.96 -3.18
CA THR A 26 8.12 4.01 -2.15
C THR A 26 8.62 3.42 -0.84
N VAL A 27 9.65 4.03 -0.24
CA VAL A 27 10.26 3.55 1.01
C VAL A 27 10.05 4.59 2.10
N PHE A 28 9.45 4.19 3.22
CA PHE A 28 9.27 5.04 4.40
C PHE A 28 10.40 4.79 5.41
N VAL A 29 11.22 5.82 5.65
CA VAL A 29 12.35 5.79 6.59
C VAL A 29 12.17 6.81 7.71
N GLY A 30 12.80 6.58 8.86
CA GLY A 30 12.75 7.47 10.02
C GLY A 30 13.04 6.77 11.34
N PRO A 31 13.16 7.52 12.45
CA PRO A 31 13.42 6.96 13.79
C PRO A 31 12.37 5.95 14.26
N ASN A 32 12.68 5.21 15.33
CA ASN A 32 11.71 4.32 15.95
C ASN A 32 10.50 5.13 16.44
N ASN A 33 9.31 4.51 16.34
CA ASN A 33 8.04 5.11 16.76
C ASN A 33 7.56 6.32 15.94
N SER A 34 8.22 6.70 14.84
CA SER A 34 7.79 7.81 13.97
C SER A 34 6.57 7.51 13.07
N GLY A 35 5.85 6.41 13.31
CA GLY A 35 4.63 6.07 12.54
C GLY A 35 4.82 5.21 11.29
N LYS A 36 6.04 4.75 10.97
CA LYS A 36 6.33 3.92 9.76
C LYS A 36 5.46 2.66 9.64
N SER A 37 5.35 1.88 10.72
CA SER A 37 4.52 0.67 10.69
C SER A 37 3.02 1.01 10.69
N GLN A 38 2.65 2.15 11.27
CA GLN A 38 1.26 2.58 11.34
C GLN A 38 0.76 3.04 9.96
N ILE A 39 1.55 3.78 9.19
CA ILE A 39 1.17 4.18 7.83
C ILE A 39 0.99 2.96 6.92
N LEU A 40 1.88 1.96 7.01
CA LEU A 40 1.73 0.72 6.23
C LEU A 40 0.48 -0.07 6.63
N ARG A 41 0.13 -0.10 7.93
CA ARG A 41 -1.11 -0.72 8.41
C ARG A 41 -2.35 0.00 7.87
N GLU A 42 -2.36 1.33 7.88
CA GLU A 42 -3.48 2.13 7.37
C GLU A 42 -3.65 1.97 5.84
N ILE A 43 -2.55 1.95 5.07
CA ILE A 43 -2.58 1.61 3.62
C ILE A 43 -3.16 0.22 3.40
N HIS A 44 -2.70 -0.78 4.17
CA HIS A 44 -3.19 -2.15 4.05
C HIS A 44 -4.70 -2.26 4.35
N GLN A 45 -5.17 -1.58 5.40
CA GLN A 45 -6.59 -1.55 5.74
C GLN A 45 -7.44 -0.89 4.65
N PHE A 46 -6.94 0.20 4.05
CA PHE A 46 -7.59 0.81 2.89
C PHE A 46 -7.69 -0.16 1.72
N CYS A 47 -6.62 -0.89 1.40
CA CYS A 47 -6.62 -1.88 0.31
C CYS A 47 -7.60 -3.04 0.53
N ILE A 48 -7.82 -3.46 1.78
CA ILE A 48 -8.76 -4.55 2.10
C ILE A 48 -10.20 -4.07 2.11
N SER A 49 -10.47 -2.94 2.78
CA SER A 49 -11.84 -2.45 2.97
C SER A 49 -12.36 -1.61 1.81
N GLY A 50 -11.46 -1.07 0.99
CA GLY A 50 -11.77 -0.12 -0.07
C GLY A 50 -12.27 1.24 0.43
N ASN A 51 -12.33 1.46 1.75
CA ASN A 51 -13.00 2.60 2.35
C ASN A 51 -12.03 3.46 3.15
N GLN A 52 -12.30 4.75 3.19
CA GLN A 52 -11.48 5.66 3.98
C GLN A 52 -11.91 5.62 5.44
N ASN A 53 -10.96 5.34 6.32
CA ASN A 53 -11.21 5.26 7.75
C ASN A 53 -10.89 6.59 8.42
N THR A 54 -11.92 7.29 8.91
CA THR A 54 -11.78 8.57 9.62
C THR A 54 -10.91 8.44 10.89
N ASN A 55 -10.83 7.25 11.47
CA ASN A 55 -10.02 6.94 12.66
C ASN A 55 -8.52 6.76 12.37
N ASN A 56 -8.10 6.86 11.11
CA ASN A 56 -6.69 6.83 10.75
C ASN A 56 -5.94 7.96 11.48
N LYS A 57 -4.73 7.68 11.95
CA LYS A 57 -3.92 8.65 12.70
C LYS A 57 -2.95 9.37 11.78
N ILE A 58 -2.53 8.72 10.69
CA ILE A 58 -1.49 9.23 9.81
C ILE A 58 -2.06 9.66 8.46
N ILE A 59 -2.90 8.82 7.85
CA ILE A 59 -3.41 9.04 6.51
C ILE A 59 -4.72 9.84 6.57
N ASP A 60 -4.76 10.91 5.79
CA ASP A 60 -5.97 11.71 5.53
C ASP A 60 -6.75 11.10 4.37
N ASN A 61 -6.07 10.88 3.24
CA ASN A 61 -6.68 10.40 2.00
C ASN A 61 -5.68 9.58 1.16
N ILE A 62 -6.19 8.62 0.38
CA ILE A 62 -5.43 7.86 -0.64
C ILE A 62 -6.13 8.03 -1.98
N GLU A 63 -5.44 8.61 -2.96
CA GLU A 63 -5.93 8.72 -4.32
C GLU A 63 -5.43 7.54 -5.16
N LEU A 64 -6.34 6.89 -5.89
CA LEU A 64 -6.04 5.80 -6.80
C LEU A 64 -6.00 6.31 -8.24
N GLU A 65 -5.02 5.84 -9.01
CA GLU A 65 -4.97 6.05 -10.44
C GLU A 65 -5.99 5.15 -11.13
N ALA A 66 -6.91 5.76 -11.89
CA ALA A 66 -7.91 5.09 -12.68
C ALA A 66 -7.25 4.29 -13.82
N VAL A 67 -7.67 3.04 -14.00
CA VAL A 67 -7.23 2.23 -15.14
C VAL A 67 -8.21 2.46 -16.29
N SER A 68 -7.76 3.09 -17.37
CA SER A 68 -8.55 3.21 -18.60
C SER A 68 -8.62 1.86 -19.33
N GLU A 69 -9.74 1.55 -19.98
CA GLU A 69 -10.04 0.28 -20.66
C GLU A 69 -8.96 -0.19 -21.65
N VAL A 70 -8.25 0.75 -22.30
CA VAL A 70 -7.15 0.47 -23.23
C VAL A 70 -5.97 -0.26 -22.57
N ASN A 71 -5.79 -0.12 -21.25
CA ASN A 71 -4.68 -0.71 -20.52
C ASN A 71 -5.00 -2.13 -20.01
N VAL A 72 -6.27 -2.53 -19.91
CA VAL A 72 -6.66 -3.82 -19.32
C VAL A 72 -6.08 -5.01 -20.09
N ASN A 73 -5.95 -4.89 -21.42
CA ASN A 73 -5.39 -5.93 -22.28
C ASN A 73 -3.86 -6.05 -22.22
N ASN A 74 -3.17 -5.08 -21.60
CA ASN A 74 -1.71 -5.04 -21.46
C ASN A 74 -1.23 -5.25 -20.02
N ILE A 75 -2.14 -5.48 -19.06
CA ILE A 75 -1.78 -5.81 -17.68
C ILE A 75 -1.21 -7.25 -17.68
N ARG A 76 0.11 -7.37 -17.86
CA ARG A 76 0.82 -8.58 -17.48
C ARG A 76 0.66 -8.74 -15.97
N PRO A 77 0.17 -9.88 -15.44
CA PRO A 77 0.12 -10.09 -14.01
C PRO A 77 1.56 -10.08 -13.47
N LEU A 78 1.95 -9.00 -12.78
CA LEU A 78 3.33 -8.80 -12.32
C LEU A 78 3.73 -9.69 -11.14
N ALA A 79 2.83 -10.48 -10.57
CA ALA A 79 3.17 -11.65 -9.77
C ALA A 79 1.91 -12.47 -9.52
N LYS A 80 1.91 -13.74 -9.89
CA LYS A 80 1.08 -14.74 -9.20
C LYS A 80 1.71 -14.93 -7.82
N VAL A 81 1.17 -14.29 -6.79
CA VAL A 81 1.45 -14.71 -5.42
C VAL A 81 0.65 -16.00 -5.21
N VAL A 82 1.32 -17.14 -5.37
CA VAL A 82 0.76 -18.44 -4.99
C VAL A 82 0.99 -18.58 -3.48
N ILE A 83 -0.07 -18.41 -2.70
CA ILE A 83 -0.08 -18.83 -1.30
C ILE A 83 -0.47 -20.30 -1.32
N ALA A 84 0.52 -21.19 -1.29
CA ALA A 84 0.32 -22.62 -1.10
C ALA A 84 0.45 -22.96 0.39
N SER A 85 -0.46 -23.76 0.92
CA SER A 85 -0.28 -24.35 2.25
C SER A 85 0.79 -25.45 2.17
N SER A 86 1.47 -25.77 3.28
CA SER A 86 2.49 -26.84 3.29
C SER A 86 1.95 -28.20 2.80
N SER A 87 0.62 -28.40 2.82
CA SER A 87 -0.06 -29.59 2.29
C SER A 87 -0.19 -29.62 0.76
N ASP A 88 0.03 -28.49 0.07
CA ASP A 88 -0.13 -28.36 -1.39
C ASP A 88 1.18 -28.55 -2.18
N LEU A 89 2.29 -28.88 -1.50
CA LEU A 89 3.58 -29.16 -2.14
C LEU A 89 3.76 -30.67 -2.31
N PRO A 90 4.09 -31.18 -3.52
CA PRO A 90 4.39 -32.59 -3.71
C PRO A 90 5.69 -32.95 -2.98
N VAL A 91 5.58 -33.77 -1.94
CA VAL A 91 6.73 -34.36 -1.24
C VAL A 91 7.31 -35.47 -2.11
N GLN A 92 8.46 -35.22 -2.74
CA GLN A 92 9.27 -36.32 -3.28
C GLN A 92 10.00 -37.00 -2.12
N ARG A 93 9.57 -38.23 -1.77
CA ARG A 93 10.38 -39.15 -0.97
C ARG A 93 11.52 -39.64 -1.84
N LEU A 94 12.75 -39.27 -1.49
CA LEU A 94 13.94 -39.94 -2.00
C LEU A 94 14.00 -41.33 -1.33
N SER A 95 14.06 -42.37 -2.16
CA SER A 95 14.30 -43.77 -1.78
C SER A 95 15.68 -43.95 -1.14
#